data_AF-A0A7J4TZR6-F1
#
_entry.id   AF-A0A7J4TZR6-F1
#
_cell.length_a   1.000
_cell.length_b   1.000
_cell.length_c   1.000
_cell.angle_alpha   90.00
_cell.angle_beta   90.00
_cell.angle_gamma   90.00
#
_symmetry.space_group_name_H-M   'P 1'
#
loop_
_entity.id
_entity.type
_entity.pdbx_description
1 polymer ?
#
loop_
_entity_poly.entity_id
_entity_poly.type
_entity_poly.pdbx_seq_one_letter_code
_entity_poly.pdbx_strand_id
1 'polypeptide(L)' 'MRDVADRNGWNKATCIHTPMLSGLKGKQGGRMDSFDHKMSKSDPSNAIILHDSQNALRKKLRKAFLDVQDSDS' A
#
# COMPACT_ATOMS: atom_id res chain seq x y z
N MET A 1 13.06 18.46 3.95
CA MET A 1 12.64 18.92 5.30
C MET A 1 13.77 18.84 6.31
N ARG A 2 14.46 17.69 6.45
CA ARG A 2 15.67 17.60 7.30
C ARG A 2 16.79 18.54 6.85
N ASP A 3 17.06 18.64 5.55
CA ASP A 3 18.09 19.55 5.01
C ASP A 3 17.74 21.04 5.17
N VAL A 4 16.44 21.34 5.36
CA VAL A 4 15.98 22.71 5.66
C VAL A 4 16.20 23.02 7.14
N ALA A 5 16.04 22.02 8.02
CA ALA A 5 16.32 22.17 9.45
C ALA A 5 17.79 22.51 9.72
N ASP A 6 18.72 21.94 8.93
CA ASP A 6 20.15 22.30 8.97
C ASP A 6 20.41 23.79 8.69
N ARG A 7 19.74 24.33 7.67
CA ARG A 7 19.95 25.72 7.24
C ARG A 7 19.33 26.73 8.20
N ASN A 8 18.33 26.31 8.97
CA ASN A 8 17.55 27.18 9.84
C ASN A 8 17.85 26.98 11.34
N GLY A 9 18.81 26.13 11.70
CA GLY A 9 19.14 25.82 13.08
C GLY A 9 18.01 25.10 13.85
N TRP A 10 17.15 24.36 13.14
CA TRP A 10 16.04 23.61 13.76
C TRP A 10 16.46 22.18 14.10
N ASN A 11 15.78 21.60 15.09
CA ASN A 11 15.94 20.18 15.41
C ASN A 11 15.50 19.31 14.22
N LYS A 12 16.36 18.38 13.82
CA LYS A 12 16.04 17.46 12.71
C LYS A 12 15.02 16.41 13.14
N ALA A 13 13.93 16.29 12.40
CA ALA A 13 12.96 15.23 12.62
C ALA A 13 13.54 13.84 12.33
N THR A 14 13.35 12.89 13.25
CA THR A 14 13.70 11.47 13.05
C THR A 14 12.61 10.77 12.22
N CYS A 15 13.01 10.04 11.18
CA CYS A 15 12.09 9.32 10.31
C CYS A 15 12.09 7.83 10.65
N ILE A 16 10.90 7.27 10.91
CA ILE A 16 10.71 5.83 11.09
C ILE A 16 9.86 5.35 9.91
N HIS A 17 10.44 4.50 9.07
CA HIS A 17 9.79 4.01 7.87
C HIS A 17 9.06 2.70 8.16
N THR A 18 7.77 2.65 7.82
CA THR A 18 6.97 1.44 7.85
C THR A 18 6.79 0.89 6.43
N PRO A 19 6.71 -0.44 6.26
CA PRO A 19 6.35 -1.03 4.98
C PRO A 19 4.92 -0.62 4.60
N MET A 20 4.69 -0.37 3.31
CA MET A 20 3.34 -0.12 2.79
C MET A 20 2.66 -1.44 2.46
N LEU A 21 1.38 -1.54 2.79
CA LEU A 21 0.57 -2.71 2.46
C LEU A 21 0.33 -2.81 0.96
N SER A 22 0.53 -4.01 0.44
CA SER A 22 0.26 -4.35 -0.95
C SER A 22 -1.24 -4.32 -1.27
N GLY A 23 -1.59 -3.98 -2.51
CA GLY A 23 -2.93 -4.05 -3.05
C GLY A 23 -3.44 -5.49 -3.13
N LEU A 24 -4.76 -5.65 -3.06
CA LEU A 24 -5.42 -6.96 -3.11
C LEU A 24 -5.17 -7.74 -4.41
N LYS A 25 -4.86 -7.08 -5.54
CA LYS A 25 -4.67 -7.74 -6.84
C LYS A 25 -3.26 -8.33 -7.06
N GLY A 26 -2.35 -8.18 -6.09
CA GLY A 26 -0.98 -8.70 -6.19
C GLY A 26 -0.12 -7.97 -7.21
N LYS A 27 1.06 -8.53 -7.53
CA LYS A 27 2.04 -7.96 -8.48
C LYS A 27 1.69 -8.21 -9.95
N GLN A 28 0.43 -8.04 -10.32
CA GLN A 28 -0.01 -8.13 -11.72
C GLN A 28 0.22 -6.79 -12.43
N GLY A 29 1.49 -6.40 -12.57
CA GLY A 29 1.94 -5.23 -13.31
C GLY A 29 3.41 -5.41 -13.66
N GLY A 30 3.80 -5.06 -14.89
CA GLY A 30 5.19 -5.20 -15.35
C GLY A 30 6.17 -4.49 -14.42
N ARG A 31 7.47 -4.82 -14.56
CA ARG A 31 8.62 -4.35 -13.75
C ARG A 31 8.70 -2.83 -13.48
N MET A 32 7.86 -2.02 -14.10
CA MET A 32 7.82 -0.56 -14.04
C MET A 32 6.55 0.03 -13.38
N ASP A 33 5.54 -0.78 -13.03
CA ASP A 33 4.23 -0.32 -12.49
C ASP A 33 4.14 -0.35 -10.96
N SER A 34 5.23 -0.05 -10.25
CA SER A 34 5.34 -0.12 -8.77
C SER A 34 4.30 0.70 -7.98
N PHE A 35 3.51 1.55 -8.64
CA PHE A 35 2.45 2.36 -8.04
C PHE A 35 1.10 1.62 -7.90
N ASP A 36 0.79 0.68 -8.81
CA ASP A 36 -0.47 -0.09 -8.78
C ASP A 36 -0.49 -1.22 -7.73
N HIS A 37 0.64 -1.40 -7.06
CA HIS A 37 0.86 -2.45 -6.08
C HIS A 37 0.45 -2.06 -4.67
N LYS A 38 0.01 -0.83 -4.43
CA LYS A 38 -0.33 -0.34 -3.09
C LYS A 38 -1.83 -0.19 -2.96
N MET A 39 -2.35 -0.44 -1.76
CA MET A 39 -3.73 -0.06 -1.46
C MET A 39 -3.89 1.46 -1.58
N SER A 40 -4.80 1.90 -2.44
CA SER A 40 -5.09 3.31 -2.67
C SER A 40 -6.60 3.54 -2.72
N LYS A 41 -7.04 4.73 -2.29
CA LYS A 41 -8.46 5.12 -2.40
C LYS A 41 -8.90 5.28 -3.87
N SER A 42 -7.96 5.60 -4.76
CA SER A 42 -8.19 5.76 -6.20
C SER A 42 -8.54 4.44 -6.90
N ASP A 43 -8.08 3.29 -6.38
CA ASP A 43 -8.60 1.97 -6.78
C ASP A 43 -9.31 1.28 -5.60
N PRO A 44 -10.60 1.57 -5.36
CA PRO A 44 -11.39 0.94 -4.30
C PRO A 44 -11.49 -0.59 -4.43
N SER A 45 -11.28 -1.15 -5.62
CA SER A 45 -11.33 -2.60 -5.82
C SER A 45 -10.06 -3.31 -5.37
N ASN A 46 -8.94 -2.59 -5.35
CA ASN A 46 -7.62 -3.06 -4.93
C ASN A 46 -7.31 -2.72 -3.45
N ALA A 47 -8.24 -2.06 -2.75
CA ALA A 47 -8.06 -1.62 -1.37
C ALA A 47 -9.23 -2.05 -0.47
N ILE A 48 -8.90 -2.30 0.80
CA ILE A 48 -9.88 -2.43 1.88
C ILE A 48 -10.16 -1.03 2.43
N ILE A 49 -11.41 -0.59 2.35
CA ILE A 49 -11.81 0.77 2.78
C ILE A 49 -12.62 0.65 4.07
N LEU A 50 -12.42 1.60 4.99
CA LEU A 50 -13.09 1.62 6.29
C LEU A 50 -14.62 1.60 6.21
N HIS A 51 -15.20 2.15 5.13
CA HIS A 51 -16.64 2.21 4.92
C HIS A 51 -17.21 1.01 4.13
N ASP A 52 -16.40 -0.01 3.83
CA ASP A 52 -16.90 -1.22 3.17
C ASP A 52 -17.86 -1.99 4.10
N SER A 53 -19.01 -2.40 3.56
CA SER A 53 -19.90 -3.33 4.27
C SER A 53 -19.26 -4.72 4.38
N GLN A 54 -19.69 -5.52 5.35
CA GLN A 54 -19.14 -6.87 5.55
C GLN A 54 -19.23 -7.76 4.29
N ASN A 55 -20.30 -7.61 3.51
CA ASN A 55 -20.48 -8.32 2.24
C ASN A 55 -19.49 -7.84 1.17
N ALA A 56 -19.25 -6.53 1.09
CA ALA A 56 -18.26 -5.96 0.17
C ALA A 56 -16.84 -6.42 0.53
N LEU A 57 -16.49 -6.40 1.81
CA LEU A 57 -15.20 -6.86 2.31
C LEU A 57 -14.95 -8.34 1.96
N ARG A 58 -15.92 -9.22 2.23
CA ARG A 58 -15.84 -10.64 1.85
C ARG A 58 -15.66 -10.83 0.34
N LYS A 59 -16.35 -10.03 -0.48
CA LYS A 59 -16.24 -10.08 -1.93
C LYS A 59 -14.85 -9.64 -2.42
N LYS A 60 -14.25 -8.62 -1.80
CA LYS A 60 -12.89 -8.13 -2.12
C LYS A 60 -11.83 -9.15 -1.72
N LEU A 61 -11.87 -9.65 -0.49
CA LEU A 61 -10.89 -10.64 0.00
C LEU A 61 -10.90 -11.94 -0.81
N ARG A 62 -12.07 -12.43 -1.22
CA ARG A 62 -12.17 -13.64 -2.07
C ARG A 62 -11.52 -13.48 -3.44
N LYS A 63 -11.34 -12.24 -3.92
CA LYS A 63 -10.68 -11.93 -5.20
C LYS A 63 -9.23 -11.50 -5.02
N ALA A 64 -8.75 -11.49 -3.78
CA ALA A 64 -7.38 -11.11 -3.52
C ALA A 64 -6.42 -12.17 -4.11
N PHE A 65 -5.27 -11.70 -4.58
CA PHE A 65 -4.19 -12.54 -5.04
C PHE A 65 -3.64 -13.34 -3.85
N LEU A 66 -3.49 -14.65 -4.05
CA LEU A 66 -2.93 -15.58 -3.10
C LEU A 66 -2.35 -16.76 -3.90
N ASP A 67 -1.03 -16.84 -3.99
CA ASP A 67 -0.33 -17.98 -4.57
C ASP A 67 0.55 -18.66 -3.49
N VAL A 68 0.40 -19.97 -3.34
CA VAL A 68 1.12 -20.76 -2.32
C VAL A 68 2.63 -20.81 -2.59
N GLN A 69 3.04 -20.62 -3.85
CA GLN A 69 4.45 -20.67 -4.25
C GLN A 69 5.13 -19.30 -4.24
N ASP A 70 4.37 -18.21 -4.09
CA ASP A 70 4.90 -16.86 -4.08
C ASP A 70 5.07 -16.39 -2.62
N SER A 71 6.30 -16.04 -2.24
CA SER A 71 6.61 -15.53 -0.91
C SER A 71 6.00 -14.15 -0.62
N ASP A 72 5.57 -13.43 -1.67
CA ASP A 72 4.95 -12.12 -1.57
C ASP A 72 3.40 -12.17 -1.63
N SER A 73 2.80 -13.38 -1.58
CA SER A 73 1.35 -13.61 -1.51
C SER A 73 0.78 -13.64 -0.10
#